data_AF-A0A0K0DK91-F1
#
_entry.id   AF-A0A0K0DK91-F1
#
_cell.length_a   1.000
_cell.length_b   1.000
_cell.length_c   1.000
_cell.angle_alpha   90.00
_cell.angle_beta   90.00
_cell.angle_gamma   90.00
#
_symmetry.space_group_name_H-M   'P 1'
#
loop_
_entity.id
_entity.type
_entity.pdbx_description
1 polymer ?
#
loop_
_entity_poly.entity_id
_entity_poly.type
_entity_poly.pdbx_seq_one_letter_code
_entity_poly.pdbx_strand_id
1 'polypeptide(L)'
;MHSKLATTTSDADPEDSFNDTVHLDDSWFYGPPRKKQMLDCMTKENLTASTLVNPKRSSLVEKSFGEMETFSKQRLAIGKLEESLKVFKNSRIFSFEKPEQTNGERRYLVSTLERFWSWYETLKDRHFYELIIESSPCRLYFDLEYSKATNANIDHEVSE
;
A
#
# COMPACT_ATOMS: atom_id res chain seq x y z
N MET A 1 -44.99 -40.33 -29.49
CA MET A 1 -45.03 -39.49 -28.28
C MET A 1 -44.07 -38.34 -28.52
N HIS A 2 -44.59 -37.12 -28.64
CA HIS A 2 -43.81 -35.92 -28.92
C HIS A 2 -43.30 -35.33 -27.61
N SER A 3 -41.98 -35.21 -27.44
CA SER A 3 -41.37 -34.32 -26.45
C SER A 3 -40.51 -33.31 -27.19
N LYS A 4 -40.97 -32.06 -27.21
CA LYS A 4 -40.24 -30.87 -27.63
C LYS A 4 -39.19 -30.54 -26.58
N LEU A 5 -37.97 -30.19 -26.99
CA LEU A 5 -37.13 -29.25 -26.25
C LEU A 5 -36.67 -28.16 -27.21
N ALA A 6 -36.84 -26.93 -26.72
CA ALA A 6 -36.69 -25.69 -27.44
C ALA A 6 -35.27 -25.12 -27.31
N THR A 7 -34.93 -24.36 -28.34
CA THR A 7 -33.86 -23.39 -28.57
C THR A 7 -33.53 -22.48 -27.39
N THR A 8 -32.25 -22.09 -27.22
CA THR A 8 -31.77 -20.69 -27.36
C THR A 8 -30.24 -20.59 -27.32
N THR A 9 -29.69 -19.93 -28.33
CA THR A 9 -28.31 -19.44 -28.46
C THR A 9 -28.24 -17.95 -28.10
N SER A 10 -27.01 -17.53 -27.76
CA SER A 10 -26.42 -16.16 -27.71
C SER A 10 -26.88 -15.18 -26.63
N ASP A 11 -25.92 -14.71 -25.83
CA ASP A 11 -25.44 -13.32 -25.92
C ASP A 11 -24.07 -13.21 -25.24
N ALA A 12 -23.02 -13.05 -26.04
CA ALA A 12 -21.70 -12.63 -25.57
C ALA A 12 -21.58 -11.13 -25.87
N ASP A 13 -21.52 -10.34 -24.82
CA ASP A 13 -21.41 -8.87 -24.88
C ASP A 13 -20.03 -8.49 -25.44
N PRO A 14 -19.94 -7.72 -26.55
CA PRO A 14 -18.66 -7.38 -27.18
C PRO A 14 -17.94 -6.18 -26.53
N GLU A 15 -18.39 -5.72 -25.35
CA GLU A 15 -17.83 -4.59 -24.60
C GLU A 15 -17.08 -5.05 -23.32
N ASP A 16 -16.51 -6.25 -23.31
CA ASP A 16 -15.53 -6.61 -22.28
C ASP A 16 -14.18 -5.98 -22.62
N SER A 17 -14.09 -4.66 -22.42
CA SER A 17 -12.86 -3.86 -22.46
C SER A 17 -11.97 -4.20 -21.25
N PHE A 18 -11.65 -5.48 -21.08
CA PHE A 18 -10.70 -5.92 -20.06
C PHE A 18 -9.25 -5.60 -20.44
N ASN A 19 -9.04 -5.05 -21.65
CA ASN A 19 -7.73 -4.80 -22.22
C ASN A 19 -7.49 -3.35 -22.64
N ASP A 20 -8.25 -2.40 -22.06
CA ASP A 20 -7.85 -1.00 -22.12
C ASP A 20 -6.42 -0.89 -21.60
N THR A 21 -5.53 -0.48 -22.50
CA THR A 21 -4.09 -0.46 -22.31
C THR A 21 -3.77 0.53 -21.20
N VAL A 22 -3.68 0.03 -19.96
CA VAL A 22 -3.12 0.75 -18.84
C VAL A 22 -1.68 1.09 -19.22
N HIS A 23 -1.45 2.35 -19.60
CA HIS A 23 -0.11 2.93 -19.67
C HIS A 23 0.47 2.89 -18.26
N LEU A 24 1.11 1.77 -17.92
CA LEU A 24 1.89 1.58 -16.72
C LEU A 24 3.22 2.29 -16.93
N ASP A 25 3.23 3.60 -16.73
CA ASP A 25 4.49 4.28 -16.43
C ASP A 25 4.96 3.77 -15.06
N ASP A 26 6.18 3.24 -15.00
CA ASP A 26 6.85 2.73 -13.78
C ASP A 26 6.91 3.79 -12.66
N SER A 27 6.70 5.06 -13.01
CA SER A 27 6.54 6.17 -12.07
C SER A 27 5.34 6.01 -11.13
N TRP A 28 4.33 5.20 -11.47
CA TRP A 28 3.18 4.99 -10.60
C TRP A 28 3.52 4.24 -9.31
N PHE A 29 4.50 3.34 -9.34
CA PHE A 29 4.86 2.53 -8.17
C PHE A 29 6.06 3.11 -7.40
N TYR A 30 7.10 3.58 -8.09
CA TYR A 30 8.31 4.11 -7.45
C TYR A 30 8.40 5.65 -7.45
N GLY A 31 7.49 6.34 -8.12
CA GLY A 31 7.61 7.77 -8.39
C GLY A 31 8.69 8.08 -9.43
N PRO A 32 8.72 9.31 -9.97
CA PRO A 32 9.84 9.77 -10.78
C PRO A 32 11.15 9.71 -9.97
N PRO A 33 12.28 9.21 -10.53
CA PRO A 33 13.56 9.17 -9.83
C PRO A 33 13.97 10.58 -9.37
N ARG A 34 14.02 10.82 -8.05
CA ARG A 34 14.46 12.11 -7.51
C ARG A 34 15.98 12.24 -7.68
N LYS A 35 16.41 13.29 -8.40
CA LYS A 35 17.82 13.75 -8.38
C LYS A 35 18.15 14.18 -6.95
N LYS A 36 19.09 13.50 -6.29
CA LYS A 36 19.58 13.87 -4.94
C LYS A 36 20.12 15.30 -4.97
N GLN A 37 19.39 16.24 -4.35
CA GLN A 37 20.00 17.46 -3.82
C GLN A 37 20.45 17.16 -2.40
N MET A 38 21.75 17.28 -2.13
CA MET A 38 22.32 17.24 -0.79
C MET A 38 21.83 18.46 -0.02
N LEU A 39 21.10 18.23 1.08
CA LEU A 39 20.87 19.26 2.09
C LEU A 39 21.57 18.81 3.38
N ASP A 40 22.43 19.69 3.87
CA ASP A 40 23.40 19.48 4.92
C ASP A 40 22.75 19.39 6.32
N CYS A 41 23.37 18.62 7.22
CA CYS A 41 22.85 18.27 8.54
C CYS A 41 23.60 19.03 9.64
N MET A 42 22.90 19.96 10.34
CA MET A 42 23.24 20.54 11.65
C MET A 42 21.88 20.99 12.24
N THR A 43 21.40 20.73 13.46
CA THR A 43 22.00 20.40 14.76
C THR A 43 20.95 19.70 15.65
N LYS A 44 21.44 18.90 16.60
CA LYS A 44 20.76 18.09 17.63
C LYS A 44 19.79 18.87 18.51
N GLU A 45 18.64 18.29 18.89
CA GLU A 45 18.05 18.39 20.25
C GLU A 45 17.22 17.12 20.58
N ASN A 46 17.43 16.57 21.78
CA ASN A 46 16.78 15.39 22.33
C ASN A 46 15.39 15.74 22.88
N LEU A 47 14.32 15.03 22.48
CA LEU A 47 13.04 15.05 23.20
C LEU A 47 12.41 13.66 23.31
N THR A 48 12.23 13.26 24.55
CA THR A 48 11.62 12.02 25.05
C THR A 48 10.16 11.88 24.65
N ALA A 49 9.76 10.64 24.37
CA ALA A 49 8.40 10.23 24.10
C ALA A 49 7.46 10.51 25.28
N SER A 50 6.60 11.52 25.11
CA SER A 50 5.24 11.57 25.67
C SER A 50 4.59 12.89 25.25
N THR A 51 3.28 12.82 25.00
CA THR A 51 2.31 13.92 24.89
C THR A 51 1.71 14.09 23.48
N LEU A 52 0.40 13.86 23.49
CA LEU A 52 -0.62 14.16 22.49
C LEU A 52 -0.27 15.40 21.64
N VAL A 53 -0.35 15.21 20.32
CA VAL A 53 -0.06 16.22 19.32
C VAL A 53 -1.08 17.35 19.43
N ASN A 54 -0.59 18.54 19.75
CA ASN A 54 -1.34 19.79 19.73
C ASN A 54 -1.88 20.04 18.30
N PRO A 55 -3.16 20.38 18.09
CA PRO A 55 -3.70 20.54 16.74
C PRO A 55 -3.26 21.89 16.18
N LYS A 56 -2.06 21.93 15.58
CA LYS A 56 -1.76 22.97 14.59
C LYS A 56 -2.82 22.83 13.50
N ARG A 57 -3.49 23.93 13.16
CA ARG A 57 -4.50 23.96 12.09
C ARG A 57 -3.88 23.38 10.83
N SER A 58 -4.24 22.14 10.50
CA SER A 58 -3.83 21.53 9.25
C SER A 58 -4.32 22.40 8.11
N SER A 59 -3.44 22.67 7.15
CA SER A 59 -3.80 23.47 5.98
C SER A 59 -4.94 22.79 5.23
N LEU A 60 -5.74 23.54 4.46
CA LEU A 60 -6.79 22.94 3.61
C LEU A 60 -6.20 21.89 2.65
N VAL A 61 -4.97 22.09 2.22
CA VAL A 61 -4.19 21.13 1.41
C VAL A 61 -3.94 19.84 2.20
N GLU A 62 -3.52 19.93 3.45
CA GLU A 62 -3.24 18.75 4.28
C GLU A 62 -4.49 17.92 4.59
N LYS A 63 -5.64 18.58 4.71
CA LYS A 63 -6.95 17.91 4.86
C LYS A 63 -7.38 17.18 3.59
N SER A 64 -6.91 17.63 2.42
CA SER A 64 -7.28 17.02 1.13
C SER A 64 -6.61 15.65 0.89
N PHE A 65 -5.53 15.34 1.61
CA PHE A 65 -4.85 14.04 1.51
C PHE A 65 -5.60 12.89 2.19
N GLY A 66 -6.75 13.14 2.82
CA GLY A 66 -7.52 12.11 3.51
C GLY A 66 -7.05 11.82 4.93
N GLU A 67 -7.78 10.91 5.58
CA GLU A 67 -7.59 10.52 6.98
C GLU A 67 -6.57 9.38 7.13
N MET A 68 -6.01 9.25 8.33
CA MET A 68 -5.09 8.18 8.70
C MET A 68 -5.56 7.60 10.03
N GLU A 69 -6.03 6.35 10.03
CA GLU A 69 -6.70 5.72 11.18
C GLU A 69 -6.14 4.33 11.45
N THR A 70 -5.95 3.98 12.74
CA THR A 70 -5.35 2.71 13.16
C THR A 70 -6.34 1.79 13.86
N PHE A 71 -6.33 0.52 13.50
CA PHE A 71 -7.20 -0.54 13.99
C PHE A 71 -6.40 -1.69 14.60
N SER A 72 -6.99 -2.37 15.59
CA SER A 72 -6.43 -3.59 16.19
C SER A 72 -6.70 -4.85 15.37
N LYS A 73 -7.79 -4.87 14.61
CA LYS A 73 -8.24 -6.05 13.86
C LYS A 73 -8.29 -5.75 12.38
N GLN A 74 -7.73 -6.63 11.56
CA GLN A 74 -7.71 -6.52 10.09
C GLN A 74 -9.11 -6.27 9.53
N ARG A 75 -10.12 -7.03 10.00
CA ARG A 75 -11.51 -6.88 9.55
C ARG A 75 -12.09 -5.47 9.72
N LEU A 76 -11.63 -4.72 10.73
CA LEU A 76 -12.08 -3.34 10.96
C LEU A 76 -11.42 -2.37 9.99
N ALA A 77 -10.13 -2.57 9.72
CA ALA A 77 -9.41 -1.80 8.72
C ALA A 77 -9.97 -2.03 7.31
N ILE A 78 -10.37 -3.26 6.98
CA ILE A 78 -11.04 -3.58 5.70
C ILE A 78 -12.36 -2.81 5.57
N GLY A 79 -13.22 -2.83 6.60
CA GLY A 79 -14.46 -2.05 6.59
C GLY A 79 -14.23 -0.54 6.40
N LYS A 80 -13.22 0.03 7.09
CA LYS A 80 -12.86 1.44 6.90
C LYS A 80 -12.30 1.71 5.50
N LEU A 81 -11.54 0.79 4.92
CA LEU A 81 -11.03 0.94 3.57
C LEU A 81 -12.17 1.06 2.55
N GLU A 82 -13.20 0.19 2.64
CA GLU A 82 -14.36 0.25 1.74
C GLU A 82 -15.08 1.61 1.79
N GLU A 83 -15.16 2.21 2.98
CA GLU A 83 -15.69 3.57 3.13
C GLU A 83 -14.76 4.63 2.51
N SER A 84 -13.46 4.50 2.78
CA SER A 84 -12.43 5.43 2.30
C SER A 84 -12.34 5.43 0.77
N LEU A 85 -12.46 4.27 0.12
CA LEU A 85 -12.39 4.11 -1.33
C LEU A 85 -13.52 4.83 -2.08
N LYS A 86 -14.65 5.13 -1.42
CA LYS A 86 -15.75 5.93 -2.00
C LYS A 86 -15.33 7.38 -2.27
N VAL A 87 -14.33 7.86 -1.54
CA VAL A 87 -13.84 9.24 -1.61
C VAL A 87 -12.43 9.30 -2.20
N PHE A 88 -11.56 8.38 -1.81
CA PHE A 88 -10.14 8.34 -2.17
C PHE A 88 -9.77 7.01 -2.82
N LYS A 89 -9.61 6.99 -4.15
CA LYS A 89 -9.33 5.78 -4.93
C LYS A 89 -7.98 5.11 -4.61
N ASN A 90 -7.07 5.86 -4.01
CA ASN A 90 -5.71 5.43 -3.65
C ASN A 90 -5.56 5.06 -2.17
N SER A 91 -6.68 4.80 -1.48
CA SER A 91 -6.62 4.27 -0.12
C SER A 91 -6.03 2.86 -0.08
N ARG A 92 -5.29 2.59 1.00
CA ARG A 92 -4.54 1.37 1.26
C ARG A 92 -4.63 0.99 2.73
N ILE A 93 -4.28 -0.27 3.01
CA ILE A 93 -4.07 -0.75 4.37
C ILE A 93 -2.60 -1.10 4.53
N PHE A 94 -1.98 -0.60 5.59
CA PHE A 94 -0.63 -0.96 5.99
C PHE A 94 -0.66 -1.65 7.35
N SER A 95 0.12 -2.71 7.52
CA SER A 95 0.30 -3.38 8.80
C SER A 95 1.65 -3.05 9.40
N PHE A 96 1.72 -2.96 10.73
CA PHE A 96 2.95 -2.70 11.46
C PHE A 96 2.92 -3.39 12.82
N GLU A 97 4.10 -3.70 13.36
CA GLU A 97 4.25 -4.29 14.68
C GLU A 97 4.33 -3.20 15.75
N LYS A 98 3.72 -3.45 16.90
CA LYS A 98 3.86 -2.57 18.06
C LYS A 98 5.19 -2.86 18.77
N PRO A 99 6.12 -1.90 18.87
CA PRO A 99 7.42 -2.14 19.53
C PRO A 99 7.28 -2.58 21.00
N GLU A 100 6.20 -2.17 21.65
CA GLU A 100 5.90 -2.43 23.06
C GLU A 100 5.32 -3.84 23.30
N GLN A 101 4.94 -4.57 22.25
CA GLN A 101 4.30 -5.88 22.38
C GLN A 101 5.25 -6.99 21.89
N THR A 102 5.65 -7.86 22.80
CA THR A 102 6.58 -8.97 22.55
C THR A 102 6.00 -10.12 21.74
N ASN A 103 4.68 -10.11 21.45
CA ASN A 103 3.99 -11.24 20.83
C ASN A 103 3.85 -11.12 19.30
N GLY A 104 4.52 -10.16 18.66
CA GLY A 104 4.38 -9.94 17.21
C GLY A 104 2.97 -9.49 16.81
N GLU A 105 2.25 -8.82 17.70
CA GLU A 105 0.90 -8.32 17.40
C GLU A 105 0.99 -7.20 16.35
N ARG A 106 0.18 -7.35 15.30
CA ARG A 106 0.08 -6.38 14.20
C ARG A 106 -1.11 -5.46 14.38
N ARG A 107 -0.86 -4.18 14.11
CA ARG A 107 -1.87 -3.12 13.96
C ARG A 107 -2.05 -2.79 12.49
N TYR A 108 -3.21 -2.27 12.13
CA TYR A 108 -3.59 -1.98 10.75
C TYR A 108 -3.90 -0.50 10.61
N LEU A 109 -3.26 0.15 9.65
CA LEU A 109 -3.38 1.57 9.33
C LEU A 109 -4.12 1.72 8.01
N VAL A 110 -5.22 2.46 7.99
CA VAL A 110 -5.92 2.84 6.76
C VAL A 110 -5.55 4.28 6.42
N SER A 111 -5.04 4.51 5.23
CA SER A 111 -4.75 5.86 4.73
C SER A 111 -4.67 5.89 3.21
N THR A 112 -4.66 7.08 2.62
CA THR A 112 -4.24 7.27 1.22
C THR A 112 -2.74 7.05 1.09
N LEU A 113 -2.30 6.66 -0.11
CA LEU A 113 -0.89 6.42 -0.36
C LEU A 113 -0.03 7.67 -0.16
N GLU A 114 -0.50 8.85 -0.58
CA GLU A 114 0.25 10.12 -0.45
C GLU A 114 0.34 10.56 1.01
N ARG A 115 -0.76 10.42 1.77
CA ARG A 115 -0.76 10.75 3.20
C ARG A 115 0.18 9.83 3.97
N PHE A 116 0.10 8.53 3.69
CA PHE A 116 1.01 7.55 4.27
C PHE A 116 2.46 7.89 3.91
N TRP A 117 2.77 8.10 2.64
CA TRP A 117 4.14 8.36 2.18
C TRP A 117 4.74 9.61 2.82
N SER A 118 4.01 10.73 2.84
CA SER A 118 4.46 11.98 3.47
C SER A 118 4.77 11.82 4.95
N TRP A 119 4.05 10.96 5.66
CA TRP A 119 4.31 10.66 7.06
C TRP A 119 5.45 9.63 7.21
N TYR A 120 5.45 8.58 6.39
CA TYR A 120 6.39 7.47 6.40
C TYR A 120 7.83 7.90 6.10
N GLU A 121 8.04 8.86 5.19
CA GLU A 121 9.37 9.45 4.90
C GLU A 121 10.01 10.10 6.15
N THR A 122 9.20 10.53 7.12
CA THR A 122 9.70 11.16 8.36
C THR A 122 10.12 10.16 9.43
N LEU A 123 9.79 8.88 9.25
CA LEU A 123 10.08 7.84 10.25
C LEU A 123 11.52 7.34 10.12
N LYS A 124 12.16 7.16 11.29
CA LYS A 124 13.49 6.55 11.40
C LYS A 124 13.44 5.06 11.10
N ASP A 125 12.50 4.36 11.75
CA ASP A 125 12.27 2.92 11.59
C ASP A 125 10.98 2.70 10.80
N ARG A 126 11.06 1.84 9.78
CA ARG A 126 10.08 1.81 8.67
C ARG A 126 9.52 0.40 8.43
N HIS A 127 9.11 -0.25 9.52
CA HIS A 127 8.55 -1.60 9.54
C HIS A 127 7.04 -1.60 9.24
N PHE A 128 6.68 -1.31 7.99
CA PHE A 128 5.30 -1.31 7.51
C PHE A 128 5.18 -2.23 6.29
N TYR A 129 4.07 -2.95 6.20
CA TYR A 129 3.79 -3.87 5.10
C TYR A 129 2.43 -3.54 4.50
N GLU A 130 2.34 -3.42 3.18
CA GLU A 130 1.06 -3.27 2.50
C GLU A 130 0.25 -4.56 2.66
N LEU A 131 -1.04 -4.43 3.01
CA LEU A 131 -1.97 -5.54 3.06
C LEU A 131 -2.65 -5.70 1.70
N ILE A 132 -2.31 -6.77 0.99
CA ILE A 132 -2.99 -7.16 -0.26
C ILE A 132 -4.32 -7.82 0.11
N ILE A 133 -5.42 -7.26 -0.40
CA ILE A 133 -6.78 -7.69 -0.02
C ILE A 133 -7.26 -8.76 -0.97
N GLU A 134 -7.93 -9.77 -0.41
CA GLU A 134 -8.61 -10.81 -1.17
C GLU A 134 -9.63 -10.23 -2.14
N SER A 135 -9.79 -10.85 -3.31
CA SER A 135 -10.76 -10.41 -4.34
C SER A 135 -10.56 -9.00 -4.88
N SER A 136 -9.38 -8.39 -4.67
CA SER A 136 -8.97 -7.14 -5.31
C SER A 136 -7.96 -7.44 -6.43
N PRO A 137 -8.03 -6.74 -7.58
CA PRO A 137 -6.95 -6.76 -8.55
C PRO A 137 -5.61 -6.39 -7.89
N CYS A 138 -4.57 -7.16 -8.18
CA CYS A 138 -3.21 -6.91 -7.72
C CYS A 138 -2.22 -7.18 -8.86
N ARG A 139 -1.00 -6.65 -8.71
CA ARG A 139 0.09 -6.95 -9.64
C ARG A 139 0.73 -8.28 -9.26
N LEU A 140 1.22 -9.01 -10.25
CA LEU A 140 2.10 -10.16 -10.00
C LEU A 140 3.35 -9.69 -9.25
N TYR A 141 3.66 -10.34 -8.13
CA TYR A 141 4.85 -10.08 -7.33
C TYR A 141 5.56 -11.39 -7.02
N PHE A 142 6.89 -11.32 -6.90
CA PHE A 142 7.74 -12.43 -6.49
C PHE A 142 8.51 -12.02 -5.24
N ASP A 143 8.57 -12.93 -4.26
CA ASP A 143 9.49 -12.81 -3.14
C ASP A 143 10.67 -13.76 -3.41
N LEU A 144 11.81 -13.20 -3.79
CA LEU A 144 12.98 -13.95 -4.20
C LEU A 144 14.00 -13.94 -3.06
N GLU A 145 14.21 -15.11 -2.46
CA GLU A 145 15.17 -15.30 -1.37
C GLU A 145 16.11 -16.48 -1.64
N TYR A 146 17.37 -16.34 -1.26
CA TYR A 146 18.35 -17.44 -1.25
C TYR A 146 19.43 -17.19 -0.19
N SER A 147 20.05 -18.27 0.28
CA SER A 147 21.14 -18.19 1.26
C SER A 147 22.46 -17.82 0.58
N LYS A 148 23.00 -16.64 0.88
CA LYS A 148 24.30 -16.20 0.34
C LYS A 148 25.45 -17.14 0.72
N ALA A 149 25.46 -17.63 1.96
CA ALA A 149 26.54 -18.48 2.48
C ALA A 149 26.66 -19.81 1.72
N THR A 150 25.54 -20.36 1.26
CA THR A 150 25.51 -21.65 0.54
C THR A 150 25.64 -21.48 -0.98
N ASN A 151 25.53 -20.24 -1.48
CA ASN A 151 25.45 -19.90 -2.90
C ASN A 151 26.50 -18.84 -3.29
N ALA A 152 27.73 -18.96 -2.77
CA ALA A 152 28.78 -17.96 -2.96
C ALA A 152 29.20 -17.73 -4.43
N ASN A 153 28.82 -18.64 -5.33
CA ASN A 153 29.21 -18.63 -6.74
C ASN A 153 28.07 -18.18 -7.69
N ILE A 154 26.91 -17.79 -7.16
CA ILE A 154 25.80 -17.28 -7.96
C ILE A 154 25.96 -15.77 -8.05
N ASP A 155 26.07 -15.24 -9.27
CA ASP A 155 26.02 -13.80 -9.51
C ASP A 155 24.56 -13.32 -9.46
N HIS A 156 24.31 -12.24 -8.74
CA HIS A 156 22.96 -11.78 -8.40
C HIS A 156 22.43 -10.73 -9.38
N GLU A 157 23.25 -10.25 -10.32
CA GLU A 157 22.88 -9.20 -11.28
C GLU A 157 22.72 -9.69 -12.73
N VAL A 158 22.94 -10.98 -13.01
CA VAL A 158 22.78 -11.49 -14.38
C VAL A 158 21.29 -11.73 -14.66
N SER A 159 20.65 -10.72 -15.24
CA SER A 159 19.39 -10.87 -15.97
C SER A 159 19.75 -11.38 -17.38
N GLU A 160 19.26 -12.56 -17.76
CA GLU A 160 19.35 -13.07 -19.14
C GLU A 160 18.55 -12.21 -20.14
#